data_AF-A0A1V4V626-F1
#
_entry.id   AF-A0A1V4V626-F1
#
_cell.length_a   1.000
_cell.length_b   1.000
_cell.length_c   1.000
_cell.angle_alpha   90.00
_cell.angle_beta   90.00
_cell.angle_gamma   90.00
#
_symmetry.space_group_name_H-M   'P 1'
#
loop_
_entity.id
_entity.type
_entity.pdbx_description
1 polymer ?
#
loop_
_entity_poly.entity_id
_entity_poly.type
_entity_poly.pdbx_seq_one_letter_code
_entity_poly.pdbx_strand_id
1 'polypeptide(L)'
;MGEGIRPYEIDEASILAAYADEIRELPGFAEVDAVANDRIYIIANDYAISPNYPTAVALLAKWFYPDLFGDIDPAAIHQEYMDLMGISFNVSEHGAFFYPGLS
;
A
#
# COMPACT_ATOMS: atom_id res chain seq x y z
N MET A 1 12.83 16.36 -7.71
CA MET A 1 11.93 15.23 -7.39
C MET A 1 12.83 14.02 -7.22
N GLY A 2 12.69 13.26 -6.13
CA GLY A 2 13.41 11.99 -5.95
C GLY A 2 12.98 10.97 -7.01
N GLU A 3 13.68 9.84 -7.10
CA GLU A 3 13.50 8.87 -8.19
C GLU A 3 12.12 8.18 -8.21
N GLY A 4 11.30 8.36 -7.17
CA GLY A 4 9.95 7.82 -7.06
C GLY A 4 9.97 6.31 -6.82
N ILE A 5 8.99 5.79 -6.08
CA ILE A 5 8.83 4.33 -5.96
C ILE A 5 8.12 3.82 -7.21
N ARG A 6 8.78 2.89 -7.90
CA ARG A 6 8.18 2.08 -8.97
C ARG A 6 7.81 0.73 -8.37
N PRO A 7 6.55 0.53 -7.97
CA PRO A 7 6.19 -0.54 -7.05
C PRO A 7 6.26 -1.93 -7.68
N TYR A 8 6.38 -2.04 -9.01
CA TYR A 8 6.61 -3.31 -9.72
C TYR A 8 8.08 -3.59 -10.04
N GLU A 9 8.97 -2.60 -9.84
CA GLU A 9 10.42 -2.73 -10.08
C GLU A 9 11.21 -2.84 -8.76
N ILE A 10 10.56 -2.56 -7.63
CA ILE A 10 11.16 -2.48 -6.30
C ILE A 10 10.43 -3.47 -5.39
N ASP A 11 11.17 -4.46 -4.86
CA ASP A 11 10.68 -5.47 -3.91
C ASP A 11 10.94 -5.11 -2.43
N GLU A 12 11.44 -3.90 -2.20
CA GLU A 12 11.80 -3.46 -0.86
C GLU A 12 10.61 -2.78 -0.17
N ALA A 13 9.68 -3.60 0.35
CA ALA A 13 8.60 -3.12 1.22
C ALA A 13 9.12 -2.31 2.43
N SER A 14 10.39 -2.56 2.83
CA SER A 14 11.11 -1.79 3.84
C SER A 14 11.26 -0.31 3.50
N ILE A 15 11.26 0.08 2.22
CA ILE A 15 11.33 1.50 1.83
C ILE A 15 10.07 2.25 2.29
N LEU A 16 8.90 1.65 2.11
CA LEU A 16 7.65 2.26 2.58
C LEU A 16 7.57 2.30 4.11
N ALA A 17 8.09 1.28 4.79
CA ALA A 17 8.21 1.29 6.24
C ALA A 17 9.14 2.41 6.73
N ALA A 18 10.29 2.61 6.08
CA ALA A 18 11.19 3.71 6.38
C ALA A 18 10.53 5.08 6.19
N TYR A 19 9.73 5.27 5.12
CA TYR A 19 8.95 6.50 4.95
C TYR A 19 7.88 6.68 6.02
N ALA A 20 7.24 5.60 6.47
CA ALA A 20 6.30 5.66 7.58
C ALA A 20 7.01 6.09 8.88
N ASP A 21 8.22 5.60 9.14
CA ASP A 21 9.03 6.00 10.29
C ASP A 21 9.48 7.46 10.20
N GLU A 22 9.92 7.92 9.02
CA GLU A 22 10.22 9.33 8.78
C GLU A 22 9.00 10.22 9.07
N ILE A 23 7.79 9.80 8.63
CA ILE A 23 6.54 10.51 8.91
C ILE A 23 6.26 10.57 10.42
N ARG A 24 6.49 9.48 11.16
CA ARG A 24 6.34 9.45 12.63
C ARG A 24 7.27 10.43 13.33
N GLU A 25 8.49 10.58 12.81
CA GLU A 25 9.55 11.42 13.39
C GLU A 25 9.45 12.90 13.02
N LEU A 26 8.57 13.28 12.08
CA LEU A 26 8.39 14.67 11.68
C LEU A 26 8.02 15.56 12.90
N PRO A 27 8.63 16.74 13.05
CA PRO A 27 8.30 17.65 14.16
C PRO A 27 6.80 17.98 14.20
N GLY A 28 6.17 17.70 15.34
CA GLY A 28 4.74 17.93 15.57
C GLY A 28 3.82 16.79 15.12
N PHE A 29 4.31 15.78 14.39
CA PHE A 29 3.49 14.66 13.94
C PHE A 29 3.09 13.71 15.08
N ALA A 30 3.85 13.68 16.18
CA ALA A 30 3.47 12.94 17.39
C ALA A 30 2.10 13.35 17.96
N GLU A 31 1.66 14.60 17.70
CA GLU A 31 0.36 15.13 18.15
C GLU A 31 -0.77 14.92 17.12
N VAL A 32 -0.46 14.35 15.94
CA VAL A 32 -1.45 14.06 14.91
C VAL A 32 -2.15 12.75 15.27
N ASP A 33 -3.48 12.78 15.39
CA ASP A 33 -4.29 11.60 15.78
C ASP A 33 -3.96 10.35 14.95
N ALA A 34 -3.75 10.48 13.64
CA ALA A 34 -3.42 9.35 12.77
C ALA A 34 -2.07 8.71 13.15
N VAL A 35 -1.07 9.52 13.55
CA VAL A 35 0.25 9.02 13.99
C VAL A 35 0.14 8.42 15.39
N ALA A 36 -0.52 9.12 16.32
CA ALA A 36 -0.69 8.69 17.70
C ALA A 36 -1.46 7.35 17.83
N ASN A 37 -2.31 7.03 16.86
CA ASN A 37 -3.10 5.78 16.82
C ASN A 37 -2.53 4.74 15.83
N ASP A 38 -1.29 4.89 15.35
CA ASP A 38 -0.63 3.98 14.39
C ASP A 38 -1.44 3.72 13.10
N ARG A 39 -2.06 4.79 12.57
CA ARG A 39 -2.86 4.80 11.35
C ARG A 39 -2.15 5.53 10.21
N ILE A 40 -0.88 5.19 10.01
CA ILE A 40 -0.09 5.69 8.89
C ILE A 40 -0.23 4.73 7.71
N TYR A 41 -0.75 5.26 6.60
CA TYR A 41 -0.94 4.51 5.38
C TYR A 41 -0.18 5.19 4.24
N ILE A 42 0.51 4.39 3.43
CA ILE A 42 1.20 4.86 2.22
C ILE A 42 0.71 4.02 1.06
N ILE A 43 0.46 4.66 -0.08
CA ILE A 43 0.11 3.98 -1.33
C ILE A 43 1.00 4.52 -2.44
N ALA A 44 1.61 3.63 -3.21
CA ALA A 44 2.41 4.02 -4.36
C ALA A 44 1.50 4.65 -5.42
N ASN A 45 1.92 5.77 -6.00
CA ASN A 45 1.11 6.48 -7.00
C ASN A 45 0.75 5.57 -8.19
N ASP A 46 1.74 4.87 -8.74
CA ASP A 46 1.54 3.93 -9.86
C ASP A 46 0.52 2.82 -9.53
N TYR A 47 0.38 2.45 -8.25
CA TYR A 47 -0.64 1.50 -7.80
C TYR A 47 -2.02 2.17 -7.66
N ALA A 48 -2.06 3.44 -7.25
CA ALA A 48 -3.30 4.18 -7.02
C ALA A 48 -3.99 4.70 -8.30
N ILE A 49 -3.25 4.92 -9.39
CA ILE A 49 -3.77 5.61 -10.59
C ILE A 49 -3.69 4.81 -11.90
N SER A 50 -3.19 3.57 -11.89
CA SER A 50 -3.10 2.77 -13.12
C SER A 50 -4.40 2.01 -13.40
N PRO A 51 -4.52 1.26 -14.53
CA PRO A 51 -5.68 0.40 -14.79
C PRO A 51 -5.98 -0.63 -13.69
N ASN A 52 -5.00 -0.93 -12.83
CA ASN A 52 -5.20 -1.74 -11.63
C ASN A 52 -5.97 -1.01 -10.49
N TYR A 53 -6.40 0.24 -10.67
CA TYR A 53 -7.03 1.06 -9.61
C TYR A 53 -8.15 0.35 -8.81
N PRO A 54 -8.95 -0.60 -9.35
CA PRO A 54 -9.96 -1.27 -8.52
C PRO A 54 -9.35 -2.02 -7.33
N THR A 55 -8.12 -2.52 -7.46
CA THR A 55 -7.39 -3.22 -6.39
C THR A 55 -6.99 -2.23 -5.29
N ALA A 56 -6.52 -1.03 -5.69
CA ALA A 56 -6.23 0.07 -4.78
C ALA A 56 -7.49 0.59 -4.06
N VAL A 57 -8.65 0.65 -4.74
CA VAL A 57 -9.92 1.03 -4.10
C VAL A 57 -10.35 0.01 -3.05
N ALA A 58 -10.17 -1.29 -3.30
CA ALA A 58 -10.44 -2.33 -2.31
C ALA A 58 -9.56 -2.18 -1.06
N LEU A 59 -8.28 -1.85 -1.24
CA LEU A 59 -7.37 -1.51 -0.14
C LEU A 59 -7.85 -0.31 0.67
N LEU A 60 -8.19 0.80 0.01
CA LEU A 60 -8.71 2.01 0.67
C LEU A 60 -10.01 1.73 1.45
N ALA A 61 -10.91 0.91 0.88
CA ALA A 61 -12.13 0.50 1.55
C ALA A 61 -11.84 -0.25 2.86
N LYS A 62 -10.89 -1.20 2.84
CA LYS A 62 -10.44 -1.93 4.04
C LYS A 62 -9.83 -0.99 5.08
N TRP A 63 -8.97 -0.04 4.69
CA TRP A 63 -8.36 0.90 5.63
C TRP A 63 -9.35 1.87 6.27
N PHE A 64 -10.34 2.34 5.50
CA PHE A 64 -11.29 3.35 5.99
C PHE A 64 -12.48 2.74 6.72
N TYR A 65 -12.89 1.52 6.36
CA TYR A 65 -14.04 0.84 6.95
C TYR A 65 -13.73 -0.63 7.26
N PRO A 66 -12.76 -0.91 8.16
CA PRO A 66 -12.34 -2.28 8.46
C PRO A 66 -13.45 -3.15 9.05
N ASP A 67 -14.45 -2.55 9.72
CA ASP A 67 -15.62 -3.29 10.24
C ASP A 67 -16.53 -3.81 9.12
N LEU A 68 -16.52 -3.16 7.96
CA LEU A 68 -17.35 -3.53 6.80
C LEU A 68 -16.59 -4.38 5.78
N PHE A 69 -15.27 -4.20 5.68
CA PHE A 69 -14.43 -4.82 4.65
C PHE A 69 -13.22 -5.57 5.25
N GLY A 70 -13.35 -6.04 6.50
CA GLY A 70 -12.28 -6.75 7.19
C GLY A 70 -11.88 -8.07 6.51
N ASP A 71 -12.82 -8.67 5.80
CA ASP A 71 -12.68 -9.91 5.02
C ASP A 71 -12.00 -9.71 3.65
N ILE A 72 -11.89 -8.48 3.15
CA ILE A 72 -11.19 -8.18 1.90
C ILE A 72 -9.69 -8.50 2.05
N ASP A 73 -9.14 -9.25 1.10
CA ASP A 73 -7.71 -9.43 0.91
C ASP A 73 -7.24 -8.61 -0.30
N PRO A 74 -6.60 -7.43 -0.08
CA PRO A 74 -6.13 -6.59 -1.18
C PRO A 74 -5.08 -7.26 -2.08
N ALA A 75 -4.25 -8.15 -1.54
CA ALA A 75 -3.23 -8.85 -2.32
C ALA A 75 -3.85 -9.92 -3.21
N ALA A 76 -4.83 -10.67 -2.70
CA ALA A 76 -5.57 -11.63 -3.51
C ALA A 76 -6.29 -10.95 -4.68
N ILE A 77 -6.95 -9.81 -4.44
CA ILE A 77 -7.62 -9.02 -5.48
C ILE A 77 -6.61 -8.50 -6.51
N HIS A 78 -5.43 -8.06 -6.07
CA HIS A 78 -4.39 -7.59 -6.98
C HIS A 78 -3.78 -8.73 -7.79
N GLN A 79 -3.55 -9.90 -7.19
CA GLN A 79 -3.10 -11.09 -7.90
C GLN A 79 -4.12 -11.54 -8.94
N GLU A 80 -5.42 -11.57 -8.60
CA GLU A 80 -6.49 -11.88 -9.55
C GLU A 80 -6.47 -10.92 -10.74
N TYR A 81 -6.26 -9.63 -10.50
CA TYR A 81 -6.12 -8.64 -11.59
C TYR A 81 -4.88 -8.92 -12.47
N MET A 82 -3.72 -9.28 -11.90
CA MET A 82 -2.53 -9.67 -12.68
C MET A 82 -2.83 -10.88 -13.58
N ASP A 83 -3.50 -11.89 -13.02
CA ASP A 83 -3.86 -13.13 -13.72
C ASP A 83 -4.85 -12.85 -14.87
N LEU A 84 -5.88 -12.03 -14.62
CA LEU A 84 -6.85 -11.59 -15.64
C LEU A 84 -6.18 -10.84 -16.80
N MET A 85 -5.13 -10.09 -16.52
CA MET A 85 -4.35 -9.35 -17.52
C MET A 85 -3.27 -10.21 -18.20
N GLY A 86 -3.09 -11.46 -17.78
CA GLY A 86 -2.05 -12.36 -18.31
C GLY A 86 -0.63 -11.93 -17.95
N ILE A 87 -0.45 -11.21 -16.84
CA ILE A 87 0.83 -10.71 -16.36
C ILE A 87 1.42 -11.72 -15.37
N SER A 88 2.60 -12.26 -15.68
CA SER A 88 3.32 -13.17 -14.78
C SER A 88 4.05 -12.39 -13.67
N PHE A 89 3.33 -12.03 -12.61
CA PHE A 89 3.86 -11.33 -11.43
C PHE A 89 3.26 -11.95 -10.15
N ASN A 90 4.07 -12.15 -9.11
CA ASN A 90 3.61 -12.65 -7.82
C ASN A 90 3.51 -11.50 -6.81
N VAL A 91 2.30 -11.00 -6.58
CA VAL A 91 2.00 -9.87 -5.69
C VAL A 91 2.33 -10.17 -4.23
N SER A 92 2.29 -11.45 -3.82
CA SER A 92 2.59 -11.83 -2.43
C SER A 92 4.08 -11.87 -2.10
N GLU A 93 4.94 -11.99 -3.12
CA GLU A 93 6.40 -12.09 -2.96
C GLU A 93 7.12 -10.82 -3.41
N HIS A 94 6.52 -10.03 -4.30
CA HIS A 94 7.16 -8.92 -4.98
C HIS A 94 6.36 -7.62 -4.87
N GLY A 95 7.09 -6.52 -4.93
CA GLY A 95 6.57 -5.17 -5.06
C GLY A 95 6.47 -4.39 -3.75
N ALA A 96 6.37 -3.06 -3.90
CA ALA A 96 6.22 -2.09 -2.83
C ALA A 96 4.98 -1.21 -3.09
N PHE A 97 3.79 -1.82 -3.05
CA PHE A 97 2.55 -1.17 -3.44
C PHE A 97 1.96 -0.25 -2.37
N PHE A 98 2.01 -0.67 -1.10
CA PHE A 98 1.39 0.05 0.01
C PHE A 98 1.99 -0.30 1.37
N TYR A 99 1.76 0.58 2.35
CA TYR A 99 2.07 0.39 3.77
C TYR A 99 0.81 0.63 4.61
N PRO A 100 0.56 -0.15 5.68
CA PRO A 100 1.34 -1.30 6.11
C PRO A 100 1.28 -2.44 5.09
N GLY A 101 2.41 -3.11 4.88
CA GLY A 101 2.51 -4.23 3.94
C GLY A 101 1.77 -5.47 4.42
N LEU A 102 1.78 -6.53 3.61
CA LEU A 102 1.20 -7.82 3.97
C LEU A 102 1.94 -8.41 5.19
N SER A 103 1.17 -8.76 6.22
CA SER A 103 1.64 -9.52 7.40
C SER A 103 1.51 -11.02 7.17
#